data_AF-A0A553SMJ9-F1
#
_entry.id   AF-A0A553SMJ9-F1
#
_cell.length_a   1.000
_cell.length_b   1.000
_cell.length_c   1.000
_cell.angle_alpha   90.00
_cell.angle_beta   90.00
_cell.angle_gamma   90.00
#
_symmetry.space_group_name_H-M   'P 1'
#
loop_
_entity.id
_entity.type
_entity.pdbx_description
1 polymer ?
#
loop_
_entity_poly.entity_id
_entity_poly.type
_entity_poly.pdbx_seq_one_letter_code
_entity_poly.pdbx_strand_id
1 'polypeptide(L)'
;MDWKKYLIIATSAFLIILLGIGAFLYSKSNPTAVADSSNATGNVSTENESNQQNTDQTSSNLSVTNNIQNNVSGEAKADIESSIKNEVDSQDADIKNSLTNSISDHAEVTLTNKLESLLNGTLTGSLNNSINNEVTGTGQTKIENNLINNIQLQVNVDVINAITTTSKKPSQTENSNSSNENSSNEEQATEEEASNENNNSSEEEPVYIWGIDSASETTEEFYACVNENFGNPKVVARYLGHNEGVSAGLTSAQIDLIHENDADVLLIHNGFNDATGYDNGVNEAKEAIYLANELGTPDGVAIFADIEPTYPVDAAFIEGWYDEMNASKFEPGIYGVFDSGSELVNTFNQAAENKQEIKDNTFIWSASPSIGVSTEENAPDFNVDAPEGSLAYGWQYGIDAETCNIDTNLFDSKLTDVLWKA
;
A
#
# COMPACT_ATOMS: atom_id res chain seq x y z
N MET A 1 79.29 -30.17 -13.14
CA MET A 1 78.14 -30.61 -13.96
C MET A 1 76.88 -30.34 -13.18
N ASP A 2 75.98 -29.60 -13.81
CA ASP A 2 74.60 -29.22 -13.43
C ASP A 2 74.34 -28.60 -12.06
N TRP A 3 74.73 -27.32 -11.96
CA TRP A 3 74.15 -26.31 -11.09
C TRP A 3 72.96 -25.68 -11.82
N LYS A 4 71.75 -26.05 -11.44
CA LYS A 4 70.52 -25.24 -11.58
C LYS A 4 69.39 -26.05 -10.96
N LYS A 5 68.64 -25.40 -10.04
CA LYS A 5 67.34 -25.82 -9.50
C LYS A 5 67.44 -26.90 -8.40
N TYR A 6 67.06 -26.73 -7.14
CA TYR A 6 66.25 -25.73 -6.45
C TYR A 6 66.67 -25.75 -4.98
N LEU A 7 67.20 -24.64 -4.47
CA LEU A 7 67.36 -24.38 -3.05
C LEU A 7 67.17 -22.89 -2.85
N ILE A 8 65.96 -22.44 -2.52
CA ILE A 8 65.77 -21.10 -1.94
C ILE A 8 64.78 -21.23 -0.80
N ILE A 9 65.35 -21.51 0.37
CA ILE A 9 64.79 -21.19 1.68
C ILE A 9 65.30 -19.78 2.03
N ALA A 10 64.33 -18.93 2.36
CA ALA A 10 64.35 -17.88 3.38
C ALA A 10 65.19 -16.60 3.24
N THR A 11 64.53 -15.59 3.83
CA THR A 11 65.01 -14.32 4.40
C THR A 11 65.56 -13.27 3.46
N SER A 12 64.83 -12.15 3.37
CA SER A 12 65.42 -10.82 3.52
C SER A 12 64.34 -9.81 3.93
N ALA A 13 64.39 -9.41 5.19
CA ALA A 13 63.83 -8.16 5.68
C ALA A 13 64.86 -7.04 5.48
N PHE A 14 64.35 -5.80 5.42
CA PHE A 14 65.03 -4.51 5.72
C PHE A 14 65.70 -3.73 4.57
N LEU A 15 65.65 -2.38 4.73
CA LEU A 15 66.21 -1.24 3.96
C LEU A 15 65.34 -0.71 2.78
N ILE A 16 64.95 0.58 2.67
CA ILE A 16 65.38 1.87 3.26
C ILE A 16 64.19 2.85 3.25
N ILE A 17 63.94 3.49 4.41
CA ILE A 17 63.36 4.84 4.53
C ILE A 17 64.54 5.81 4.55
N LEU A 18 64.50 6.90 3.78
CA LEU A 18 65.04 8.22 4.18
C LEU A 18 64.72 9.33 3.16
N LEU A 19 64.12 10.39 3.70
CA LEU A 19 64.15 11.83 3.30
C LEU A 19 63.26 12.23 2.12
N GLY A 20 62.32 13.19 2.22
CA GLY A 20 62.07 14.18 3.26
C GLY A 20 61.94 15.58 2.62
N ILE A 21 60.81 16.24 2.95
CA ILE A 21 60.58 17.70 2.93
C ILE A 21 60.12 18.31 1.60
N GLY A 22 58.87 18.79 1.60
CA GLY A 22 58.28 19.69 0.61
C GLY A 22 56.85 20.01 0.99
N ALA A 23 56.68 20.86 2.00
CA ALA A 23 55.39 21.32 2.48
C ALA A 23 54.62 22.15 1.44
N PHE A 24 53.32 22.25 1.70
CA PHE A 24 52.44 23.41 1.49
C PHE A 24 51.51 23.42 0.26
N LEU A 25 50.25 23.11 0.56
CA LEU A 25 49.00 23.76 0.09
C LEU A 25 48.76 23.93 -1.42
N TYR A 26 47.81 23.20 -1.99
CA TYR A 26 46.49 23.73 -2.38
C TYR A 26 45.57 22.63 -2.95
N SER A 27 44.28 22.92 -2.84
CA SER A 27 43.09 22.09 -3.06
C SER A 27 42.89 21.47 -4.46
N LYS A 28 42.06 20.41 -4.47
CA LYS A 28 41.04 19.98 -5.47
C LYS A 28 41.25 18.69 -6.29
N SER A 29 40.45 17.68 -5.90
CA SER A 29 39.59 16.77 -6.70
C SER A 29 40.14 16.03 -7.93
N ASN A 30 40.25 14.69 -7.84
CA ASN A 30 39.63 13.67 -8.72
C ASN A 30 40.24 12.24 -8.48
N PRO A 31 39.62 11.16 -9.01
CA PRO A 31 38.96 10.07 -8.28
C PRO A 31 39.90 8.88 -7.96
N THR A 32 39.70 8.20 -6.83
CA THR A 32 40.44 6.96 -6.54
C THR A 32 39.83 5.77 -7.28
N ALA A 33 40.54 5.37 -8.33
CA ALA A 33 40.97 4.01 -8.68
C ALA A 33 40.06 2.82 -8.36
N VAL A 34 39.65 2.15 -9.45
CA VAL A 34 39.15 0.77 -9.51
C VAL A 34 40.20 -0.18 -8.91
N ALA A 35 39.79 -0.97 -7.92
CA ALA A 35 40.53 -2.14 -7.46
C ALA A 35 39.93 -3.39 -8.11
N ASP A 36 40.72 -4.01 -8.97
CA ASP A 36 40.51 -5.37 -9.49
C ASP A 36 40.76 -6.36 -8.33
N SER A 37 39.73 -7.08 -7.90
CA SER A 37 39.89 -8.25 -7.03
C SER A 37 38.98 -9.40 -7.47
N SER A 38 39.61 -10.34 -8.16
CA SER A 38 39.07 -11.69 -8.36
C SER A 38 38.92 -12.39 -7.01
N ASN A 39 37.72 -12.93 -6.75
CA ASN A 39 37.30 -13.70 -5.58
C ASN A 39 37.13 -12.92 -4.27
N ALA A 40 35.95 -12.32 -4.10
CA ALA A 40 35.37 -12.05 -2.79
C ALA A 40 33.84 -12.24 -2.86
N THR A 41 33.30 -13.16 -2.06
CA THR A 41 31.94 -13.04 -1.54
C THR A 41 31.92 -11.76 -0.69
N GLY A 42 31.43 -10.66 -1.25
CA GLY A 42 31.41 -9.36 -0.61
C GLY A 42 30.00 -8.78 -0.65
N ASN A 43 29.45 -8.49 0.53
CA ASN A 43 28.38 -7.52 0.66
C ASN A 43 28.90 -6.19 0.12
N VAL A 44 28.28 -5.69 -0.95
CA VAL A 44 28.47 -4.32 -1.40
C VAL A 44 27.41 -3.48 -0.71
N SER A 45 27.80 -2.79 0.36
CA SER A 45 27.00 -1.76 1.01
C SER A 45 27.59 -0.40 0.61
N THR A 46 26.88 0.36 -0.22
CA THR A 46 27.21 1.76 -0.50
C THR A 46 26.21 2.65 0.21
N GLU A 47 26.59 3.16 1.39
CA GLU A 47 25.91 4.27 2.04
C GLU A 47 26.46 5.58 1.47
N ASN A 48 25.59 6.42 0.92
CA ASN A 48 25.94 7.76 0.46
C ASN A 48 25.10 8.77 1.25
N GLU A 49 25.55 9.13 2.44
CA GLU A 49 24.94 10.19 3.25
C GLU A 49 25.43 11.56 2.76
N SER A 50 24.60 12.30 2.03
CA SER A 50 24.84 13.73 1.78
C SER A 50 24.18 14.57 2.87
N ASN A 51 24.91 14.83 3.95
CA ASN A 51 24.44 15.69 5.03
C ASN A 51 24.71 17.16 4.67
N GLN A 52 23.77 17.86 4.03
CA GLN A 52 23.81 19.32 3.86
C GLN A 52 22.89 20.00 4.86
N GLN A 53 23.46 20.43 6.00
CA GLN A 53 22.83 21.46 6.84
C GLN A 53 23.12 22.82 6.23
N ASN A 54 22.12 23.41 5.56
CA ASN A 54 22.20 24.79 5.09
C ASN A 54 21.50 25.69 6.12
N THR A 55 22.23 26.10 7.15
CA THR A 55 21.78 27.10 8.10
C THR A 55 22.11 28.49 7.56
N ASP A 56 21.06 29.30 7.44
CA ASP A 56 21.05 30.73 7.07
C ASP A 56 21.35 31.08 5.60
N GLN A 57 20.31 31.19 4.76
CA GLN A 57 20.09 32.40 3.97
C GLN A 57 18.71 32.46 3.29
N THR A 58 18.15 33.66 3.26
CA THR A 58 16.87 34.07 2.69
C THR A 58 16.69 33.65 1.22
N SER A 59 15.57 32.98 0.92
CA SER A 59 14.97 32.80 -0.41
C SER A 59 15.86 32.15 -1.48
N SER A 60 16.34 30.93 -1.21
CA SER A 60 16.84 30.02 -2.24
C SER A 60 16.09 28.71 -2.19
N ASN A 61 15.42 28.33 -3.28
CA ASN A 61 14.79 27.02 -3.42
C ASN A 61 15.85 25.93 -3.22
N LEU A 62 15.61 25.04 -2.26
CA LEU A 62 16.43 23.88 -1.95
C LEU A 62 16.25 22.83 -3.05
N SER A 63 17.29 22.52 -3.81
CA SER A 63 17.24 21.40 -4.77
C SER A 63 18.07 20.24 -4.27
N VAL A 64 17.42 19.10 -4.06
CA VAL A 64 18.07 17.85 -3.62
C VAL A 64 17.95 16.83 -4.75
N THR A 65 19.05 16.17 -5.12
CA THR A 65 19.01 15.06 -6.08
C THR A 65 19.84 13.89 -5.56
N ASN A 66 19.16 12.78 -5.25
CA ASN A 66 19.80 11.53 -4.86
C ASN A 66 19.68 10.52 -6.00
N ASN A 67 20.79 9.87 -6.34
CA ASN A 67 20.81 8.82 -7.34
C ASN A 67 21.66 7.64 -6.85
N ILE A 68 21.01 6.51 -6.58
CA ILE A 68 21.66 5.24 -6.29
C ILE A 68 21.54 4.37 -7.55
N GLN A 69 22.66 3.81 -8.01
CA GLN A 69 22.68 2.87 -9.12
C GLN A 69 23.50 1.63 -8.75
N ASN A 70 22.85 0.47 -8.69
CA ASN A 70 23.51 -0.82 -8.48
C ASN A 70 23.51 -1.60 -9.80
N ASN A 71 24.70 -1.94 -10.29
CA ASN A 71 24.89 -2.77 -11.47
C ASN A 71 25.61 -4.05 -11.08
N VAL A 72 24.93 -5.20 -11.14
CA VAL A 72 25.48 -6.48 -10.65
C VAL A 72 25.40 -7.54 -11.75
N SER A 73 26.50 -8.25 -12.03
CA SER A 73 26.57 -9.33 -13.03
C SER A 73 27.33 -10.57 -12.52
N GLY A 74 26.81 -11.79 -12.74
CA GLY A 74 27.49 -13.06 -12.42
C GLY A 74 26.56 -14.21 -11.97
N GLU A 75 27.03 -15.46 -11.95
CA GLU A 75 26.19 -16.67 -11.77
C GLU A 75 25.80 -17.03 -10.32
N ALA A 76 26.15 -16.19 -9.34
CA ALA A 76 25.91 -16.46 -7.91
C ALA A 76 24.58 -15.83 -7.41
N LYS A 77 24.37 -15.80 -6.08
CA LYS A 77 23.28 -15.06 -5.44
C LYS A 77 23.65 -13.58 -5.30
N ALA A 78 22.67 -12.68 -5.40
CA ALA A 78 22.83 -11.25 -5.14
C ALA A 78 21.76 -10.76 -4.14
N ASP A 79 22.18 -10.19 -3.02
CA ASP A 79 21.30 -9.51 -2.07
C ASP A 79 21.70 -8.04 -2.04
N ILE A 80 20.78 -7.14 -2.38
CA ILE A 80 21.04 -5.69 -2.47
C ILE A 80 19.99 -4.96 -1.65
N GLU A 81 20.47 -4.13 -0.73
CA GLU A 81 19.66 -3.20 0.03
C GLU A 81 20.07 -1.77 -0.35
N SER A 82 19.10 -0.89 -0.59
CA SER A 82 19.37 0.49 -0.96
C SER A 82 18.35 1.42 -0.34
N SER A 83 18.82 2.48 0.33
CA SER A 83 17.98 3.41 1.05
C SER A 83 18.34 4.86 0.74
N ILE A 84 17.34 5.72 0.51
CA ILE A 84 17.50 7.18 0.49
C ILE A 84 16.50 7.74 1.49
N LYS A 85 16.96 8.65 2.36
CA LYS A 85 16.11 9.43 3.24
C LYS A 85 16.35 10.92 3.03
N ASN A 86 15.30 11.69 2.79
CA ASN A 86 15.32 13.14 2.81
C ASN A 86 14.47 13.66 3.96
N GLU A 87 14.97 14.70 4.64
CA GLU A 87 14.23 15.40 5.68
C GLU A 87 14.41 16.90 5.43
N VAL A 88 13.31 17.62 5.19
CA VAL A 88 13.33 19.03 4.82
C VAL A 88 12.31 19.80 5.64
N ASP A 89 12.77 20.84 6.32
CA ASP A 89 11.94 21.74 7.11
C ASP A 89 11.91 23.17 6.52
N SER A 90 10.70 23.69 6.30
CA SER A 90 10.33 25.10 6.07
C SER A 90 11.11 25.90 5.00
N GLN A 91 11.43 25.31 3.85
CA GLN A 91 11.99 26.00 2.67
C GLN A 91 11.47 25.40 1.35
N ASP A 92 11.16 26.23 0.35
CA ASP A 92 10.79 25.72 -1.00
C ASP A 92 11.79 24.67 -1.48
N ALA A 93 11.31 23.50 -1.91
CA ALA A 93 12.17 22.35 -2.16
C ALA A 93 11.78 21.56 -3.41
N ASP A 94 12.77 21.35 -4.29
CA ASP A 94 12.69 20.45 -5.45
C ASP A 94 13.58 19.24 -5.21
N ILE A 95 12.97 18.11 -4.87
CA ILE A 95 13.65 16.89 -4.47
C ILE A 95 13.46 15.84 -5.56
N LYS A 96 14.55 15.24 -6.02
CA LYS A 96 14.54 14.13 -6.98
C LYS A 96 15.35 12.96 -6.48
N ASN A 97 14.68 11.86 -6.15
CA ASN A 97 15.31 10.62 -5.74
C ASN A 97 15.18 9.58 -6.85
N SER A 98 16.28 8.93 -7.18
CA SER A 98 16.34 7.87 -8.18
C SER A 98 17.13 6.71 -7.61
N LEU A 99 16.56 5.51 -7.67
CA LEU A 99 17.23 4.27 -7.31
C LEU A 99 17.09 3.34 -8.50
N THR A 100 18.20 2.90 -9.08
CA THR A 100 18.20 1.99 -10.22
C THR A 100 19.03 0.75 -9.92
N ASN A 101 18.40 -0.43 -9.93
CA ASN A 101 19.08 -1.71 -9.85
C ASN A 101 19.07 -2.36 -11.24
N SER A 102 20.23 -2.67 -11.80
CA SER A 102 20.38 -3.44 -13.03
C SER A 102 21.19 -4.71 -12.74
N ILE A 103 20.53 -5.86 -12.77
CA ILE A 103 21.12 -7.14 -12.35
C ILE A 103 21.03 -8.14 -13.49
N SER A 104 22.16 -8.76 -13.86
CA SER A 104 22.21 -9.77 -14.92
C SER A 104 22.85 -11.09 -14.49
N ASP A 105 22.39 -12.21 -15.05
CA ASP A 105 23.05 -13.52 -15.02
C ASP A 105 23.08 -14.28 -13.67
N HIS A 106 22.30 -13.85 -12.66
CA HIS A 106 22.29 -14.43 -11.30
C HIS A 106 21.30 -15.60 -11.11
N ALA A 107 21.65 -16.49 -10.16
CA ALA A 107 20.86 -17.67 -9.80
C ALA A 107 19.81 -17.41 -8.70
N GLU A 108 19.99 -16.36 -7.90
CA GLU A 108 19.00 -15.88 -6.93
C GLU A 108 19.25 -14.41 -6.64
N VAL A 109 18.20 -13.60 -6.56
CA VAL A 109 18.30 -12.14 -6.35
C VAL A 109 17.31 -11.71 -5.28
N THR A 110 17.78 -11.01 -4.25
CA THR A 110 16.95 -10.26 -3.30
C THR A 110 17.25 -8.78 -3.43
N LEU A 111 16.23 -7.97 -3.65
CA LEU A 111 16.31 -6.52 -3.68
C LEU A 111 15.42 -5.96 -2.58
N THR A 112 15.96 -5.07 -1.76
CA THR A 112 15.18 -4.26 -0.80
C THR A 112 15.53 -2.80 -0.99
N ASN A 113 14.58 -2.02 -1.51
CA ASN A 113 14.77 -0.60 -1.78
C ASN A 113 13.86 0.22 -0.88
N LYS A 114 14.39 1.24 -0.23
CA LYS A 114 13.64 2.19 0.59
C LYS A 114 13.90 3.62 0.14
N LEU A 115 12.86 4.38 -0.18
CA LEU A 115 12.96 5.83 -0.40
C LEU A 115 12.01 6.50 0.59
N GLU A 116 12.54 7.34 1.46
CA GLU A 116 11.77 8.08 2.46
C GLU A 116 11.99 9.58 2.26
N SER A 117 10.93 10.37 2.12
CA SER A 117 11.04 11.84 2.10
C SER A 117 10.08 12.43 3.11
N LEU A 118 10.62 13.02 4.18
CA LEU A 118 9.91 13.73 5.23
C LEU A 118 10.00 15.23 4.98
N LEU A 119 8.86 15.85 4.64
CA LEU A 119 8.77 17.26 4.26
C LEU A 119 7.83 18.00 5.21
N ASN A 120 8.35 18.91 6.04
CA ASN A 120 7.56 19.62 7.05
C ASN A 120 7.56 21.15 6.84
N GLY A 121 6.44 21.79 7.16
CA GLY A 121 6.32 23.26 7.23
C GLY A 121 5.71 23.89 5.98
N THR A 122 6.07 25.14 5.68
CA THR A 122 5.57 25.86 4.48
C THR A 122 6.53 25.62 3.31
N LEU A 123 6.22 24.65 2.42
CA LEU A 123 7.08 24.27 1.30
C LEU A 123 6.34 24.36 -0.04
N THR A 124 6.88 25.06 -1.04
CA THR A 124 6.45 24.90 -2.45
C THR A 124 7.55 24.24 -3.27
N GLY A 125 7.18 23.41 -4.25
CA GLY A 125 8.14 22.72 -5.13
C GLY A 125 7.65 21.36 -5.59
N SER A 126 8.59 20.50 -5.99
CA SER A 126 8.30 19.17 -6.55
C SER A 126 9.08 18.06 -5.85
N LEU A 127 8.44 16.93 -5.62
CA LEU A 127 9.06 15.71 -5.09
C LEU A 127 8.91 14.58 -6.10
N ASN A 128 10.04 14.14 -6.66
CA ASN A 128 10.09 13.10 -7.67
C ASN A 128 10.87 11.90 -7.14
N ASN A 129 10.20 10.80 -6.79
CA ASN A 129 10.85 9.57 -6.38
C ASN A 129 10.71 8.51 -7.45
N SER A 130 11.82 7.88 -7.82
CA SER A 130 11.81 6.80 -8.79
C SER A 130 12.64 5.62 -8.32
N ILE A 131 12.07 4.43 -8.38
CA ILE A 131 12.77 3.16 -8.18
C ILE A 131 12.62 2.36 -9.47
N ASN A 132 13.72 2.01 -10.11
CA ASN A 132 13.75 1.19 -11.31
C ASN A 132 14.58 -0.07 -11.07
N ASN A 133 13.94 -1.24 -11.07
CA ASN A 133 14.60 -2.52 -10.95
C ASN A 133 14.53 -3.26 -12.29
N GLU A 134 15.68 -3.50 -12.91
CA GLU A 134 15.82 -4.35 -14.07
C GLU A 134 16.62 -5.59 -13.69
N VAL A 135 15.96 -6.75 -13.64
CA VAL A 135 16.58 -8.04 -13.29
C VAL A 135 16.45 -9.01 -14.45
N THR A 136 17.57 -9.39 -15.06
CA THR A 136 17.62 -10.34 -16.17
C THR A 136 18.42 -11.57 -15.76
N GLY A 137 17.74 -12.67 -15.43
CA GLY A 137 18.38 -13.89 -14.93
C GLY A 137 17.41 -15.06 -14.89
N THR A 138 17.93 -16.29 -14.76
CA THR A 138 17.10 -17.51 -14.71
C THR A 138 16.75 -17.94 -13.29
N GLY A 139 17.32 -17.25 -12.30
CA GLY A 139 17.17 -17.48 -10.87
C GLY A 139 15.87 -16.99 -10.24
N GLN A 140 15.62 -17.38 -8.98
CA GLN A 140 14.52 -16.83 -8.19
C GLN A 140 14.81 -15.37 -7.83
N THR A 141 13.80 -14.49 -7.91
CA THR A 141 13.97 -13.06 -7.64
C THR A 141 12.92 -12.62 -6.64
N LYS A 142 13.35 -11.99 -5.55
CA LYS A 142 12.51 -11.31 -4.56
C LYS A 142 12.85 -9.82 -4.59
N ILE A 143 11.84 -8.97 -4.72
CA ILE A 143 12.02 -7.52 -4.80
C ILE A 143 11.00 -6.86 -3.87
N GLU A 144 11.50 -6.09 -2.92
CA GLU A 144 10.75 -5.26 -2.00
C GLU A 144 11.11 -3.81 -2.30
N ASN A 145 10.12 -2.99 -2.66
CA ASN A 145 10.30 -1.56 -2.87
C ASN A 145 9.37 -0.83 -1.92
N ASN A 146 9.93 0.01 -1.07
CA ASN A 146 9.23 0.82 -0.11
C ASN A 146 9.49 2.29 -0.45
N LEU A 147 8.43 3.04 -0.73
CA LEU A 147 8.51 4.45 -1.10
C LEU A 147 7.53 5.19 -0.21
N ILE A 148 8.06 5.96 0.74
CA ILE A 148 7.31 6.70 1.74
C ILE A 148 7.58 8.19 1.54
N ASN A 149 6.52 8.98 1.36
CA ASN A 149 6.63 10.43 1.46
C ASN A 149 5.73 10.90 2.60
N ASN A 150 6.34 11.36 3.67
CA ASN A 150 5.64 11.94 4.80
C ASN A 150 5.65 13.47 4.63
N ILE A 151 4.56 14.02 4.11
CA ILE A 151 4.48 15.41 3.67
C ILE A 151 3.48 16.16 4.55
N GLN A 152 3.97 17.02 5.43
CA GLN A 152 3.20 17.81 6.40
C GLN A 152 3.24 19.30 6.03
N LEU A 153 2.37 19.73 5.12
CA LEU A 153 2.48 21.04 4.45
C LEU A 153 1.31 22.00 4.68
N GLN A 154 1.61 23.30 4.55
CA GLN A 154 0.63 24.40 4.49
C GLN A 154 0.41 24.95 3.06
N VAL A 155 1.11 24.43 2.05
CA VAL A 155 1.14 24.89 0.64
C VAL A 155 1.37 23.69 -0.30
N ASN A 156 1.14 23.86 -1.60
CA ASN A 156 1.13 22.78 -2.59
C ASN A 156 2.55 22.32 -2.99
N VAL A 157 2.75 21.00 -3.02
CA VAL A 157 3.92 20.31 -3.62
C VAL A 157 3.42 19.27 -4.61
N ASP A 158 3.98 19.29 -5.82
CA ASP A 158 3.67 18.28 -6.85
C ASP A 158 4.51 17.02 -6.58
N VAL A 159 3.84 15.90 -6.31
CA VAL A 159 4.49 14.62 -5.98
C VAL A 159 4.35 13.65 -7.15
N ILE A 160 5.46 13.09 -7.60
CA ILE A 160 5.51 12.05 -8.63
C ILE A 160 6.34 10.89 -8.10
N ASN A 161 5.69 9.76 -7.87
CA ASN A 161 6.34 8.52 -7.46
C ASN A 161 6.22 7.50 -8.60
N ALA A 162 7.33 6.87 -8.97
CA ALA A 162 7.36 5.88 -10.03
C ALA A 162 8.19 4.67 -9.61
N ILE A 163 7.55 3.51 -9.49
CA ILE A 163 8.24 2.24 -9.29
C ILE A 163 8.09 1.42 -10.57
N THR A 164 9.20 1.05 -11.19
CA THR A 164 9.23 0.18 -12.38
C THR A 164 10.07 -1.03 -12.07
N THR A 165 9.50 -2.22 -12.23
CA THR A 165 10.22 -3.49 -12.04
C THR A 165 10.07 -4.34 -13.29
N THR A 166 11.19 -4.67 -13.93
CA THR A 166 11.25 -5.52 -15.12
C THR A 166 12.09 -6.75 -14.82
N SER A 167 11.47 -7.93 -14.77
CA SER A 167 12.15 -9.21 -14.60
C SER A 167 11.95 -10.10 -15.83
N LYS A 168 13.02 -10.49 -16.53
CA LYS A 168 12.95 -11.34 -17.74
C LYS A 168 13.40 -12.77 -17.47
N LYS A 169 12.48 -13.73 -17.61
CA LYS A 169 12.77 -15.13 -17.96
C LYS A 169 12.71 -15.27 -19.49
N PRO A 170 13.52 -16.12 -20.16
CA PRO A 170 13.50 -16.20 -21.62
C PRO A 170 12.12 -16.63 -22.12
N SER A 171 11.48 -15.75 -22.88
CA SER A 171 10.25 -16.02 -23.63
C SER A 171 10.58 -16.62 -24.99
N GLN A 172 9.70 -17.49 -25.49
CA GLN A 172 8.93 -17.30 -26.73
C GLN A 172 8.11 -18.58 -27.00
N THR A 173 6.88 -18.53 -27.49
CA THR A 173 6.48 -17.75 -28.67
C THR A 173 4.96 -17.54 -28.70
N GLU A 174 4.52 -16.28 -28.80
CA GLU A 174 3.24 -15.93 -29.39
C GLU A 174 3.39 -15.84 -30.92
N ASN A 175 2.36 -16.25 -31.65
CA ASN A 175 2.29 -16.10 -33.09
C ASN A 175 1.10 -15.18 -33.43
N SER A 176 1.42 -14.05 -34.06
CA SER A 176 0.49 -13.04 -34.56
C SER A 176 -0.28 -13.54 -35.79
N ASN A 177 -1.52 -13.05 -36.00
CA ASN A 177 -1.94 -12.61 -37.33
C ASN A 177 -3.21 -11.72 -37.33
N SER A 178 -3.01 -10.48 -37.83
CA SER A 178 -3.81 -9.67 -38.78
C SER A 178 -5.09 -10.29 -39.36
N SER A 179 -6.19 -9.60 -39.72
CA SER A 179 -6.35 -8.26 -40.30
C SER A 179 -7.84 -7.95 -40.60
N ASN A 180 -8.15 -6.66 -40.79
CA ASN A 180 -9.09 -6.05 -41.78
C ASN A 180 -10.53 -5.58 -41.42
N GLU A 181 -10.65 -4.25 -41.38
CA GLU A 181 -11.45 -3.35 -42.26
C GLU A 181 -13.00 -3.28 -42.19
N ASN A 182 -13.48 -2.16 -41.62
CA ASN A 182 -14.09 -0.99 -42.30
C ASN A 182 -15.62 -0.69 -42.13
N SER A 183 -15.88 0.63 -42.06
CA SER A 183 -17.09 1.41 -42.43
C SER A 183 -18.07 1.92 -41.36
N SER A 184 -17.79 3.14 -40.88
CA SER A 184 -18.63 4.37 -40.92
C SER A 184 -20.17 4.33 -40.75
N ASN A 185 -20.72 5.07 -39.78
CA ASN A 185 -21.41 6.36 -40.00
C ASN A 185 -21.89 7.06 -38.70
N GLU A 186 -22.09 8.38 -38.86
CA GLU A 186 -22.29 9.52 -37.94
C GLU A 186 -23.58 9.61 -37.08
N GLU A 187 -23.45 10.36 -35.96
CA GLU A 187 -24.34 11.35 -35.29
C GLU A 187 -25.82 10.99 -34.97
N GLN A 188 -26.50 11.45 -33.90
CA GLN A 188 -26.48 12.73 -33.18
C GLN A 188 -27.23 12.61 -31.82
N ALA A 189 -26.94 13.54 -30.91
CA ALA A 189 -27.42 13.72 -29.53
C ALA A 189 -28.91 14.12 -29.32
N THR A 190 -29.41 13.97 -28.08
CA THR A 190 -30.19 14.92 -27.23
C THR A 190 -30.62 14.20 -25.93
N GLU A 191 -30.13 14.58 -24.75
CA GLU A 191 -30.68 15.56 -23.75
C GLU A 191 -31.83 15.04 -22.85
N GLU A 192 -31.48 14.95 -21.56
CA GLU A 192 -32.19 15.20 -20.28
C GLU A 192 -33.73 15.25 -20.20
N GLU A 193 -34.28 14.63 -19.14
CA GLU A 193 -35.06 15.39 -18.14
C GLU A 193 -35.21 14.61 -16.82
N ALA A 194 -35.04 15.34 -15.72
CA ALA A 194 -35.22 14.92 -14.33
C ALA A 194 -36.64 15.22 -13.83
N SER A 195 -37.13 14.45 -12.85
CA SER A 195 -38.22 14.90 -11.98
C SER A 195 -38.11 14.33 -10.56
N ASN A 196 -37.85 15.24 -9.62
CA ASN A 196 -38.02 15.12 -8.18
C ASN A 196 -39.49 14.89 -7.79
N GLU A 197 -39.74 14.14 -6.71
CA GLU A 197 -40.73 14.53 -5.70
C GLU A 197 -40.51 13.84 -4.33
N ASN A 198 -40.93 14.57 -3.29
CA ASN A 198 -40.47 14.51 -1.89
C ASN A 198 -41.40 13.73 -0.94
N ASN A 199 -40.80 13.31 0.19
CA ASN A 199 -41.32 13.23 1.58
C ASN A 199 -42.42 12.22 1.95
N ASN A 200 -42.12 11.32 2.91
CA ASN A 200 -42.51 11.48 4.33
C ASN A 200 -41.99 10.29 5.17
N SER A 201 -41.15 10.53 6.18
CA SER A 201 -40.57 9.49 7.04
C SER A 201 -41.60 8.95 8.06
N SER A 202 -42.20 7.80 7.75
CA SER A 202 -42.34 6.76 8.77
C SER A 202 -40.94 6.23 9.06
N GLU A 203 -40.59 5.97 10.32
CA GLU A 203 -39.45 5.10 10.62
C GLU A 203 -39.80 3.73 10.04
N GLU A 204 -39.40 3.50 8.79
CA GLU A 204 -39.55 2.22 8.11
C GLU A 204 -38.70 1.20 8.87
N GLU A 205 -39.26 0.00 9.05
CA GLU A 205 -38.50 -1.14 9.55
C GLU A 205 -37.22 -1.27 8.72
N PRO A 206 -36.05 -1.50 9.35
CA PRO A 206 -34.78 -1.56 8.64
C PRO A 206 -34.86 -2.63 7.55
N VAL A 207 -34.54 -2.24 6.32
CA VAL A 207 -34.40 -3.17 5.20
C VAL A 207 -32.98 -3.72 5.27
N TYR A 208 -32.86 -5.02 5.44
CA TYR A 208 -31.55 -5.68 5.46
C TYR A 208 -31.19 -6.18 4.07
N ILE A 209 -29.94 -5.96 3.71
CA ILE A 209 -29.39 -6.21 2.38
C ILE A 209 -28.36 -7.32 2.52
N TRP A 210 -28.53 -8.38 1.74
CA TRP A 210 -27.57 -9.47 1.70
C TRP A 210 -26.35 -9.09 0.85
N GLY A 211 -25.18 -9.43 1.34
CA GLY A 211 -23.93 -9.19 0.65
C GLY A 211 -22.87 -10.19 1.05
N ILE A 212 -21.69 -10.01 0.47
CA ILE A 212 -20.55 -10.88 0.68
C ILE A 212 -19.29 -10.05 0.91
N ASP A 213 -18.29 -10.70 1.48
CA ASP A 213 -16.92 -10.23 1.40
C ASP A 213 -16.02 -11.39 0.94
N SER A 214 -14.86 -11.06 0.39
CA SER A 214 -13.89 -12.06 -0.02
C SER A 214 -12.49 -11.47 -0.08
N ALA A 215 -11.51 -12.26 0.35
CA ALA A 215 -10.09 -12.00 0.12
C ALA A 215 -9.64 -12.28 -1.33
N SER A 216 -10.45 -12.97 -2.14
CA SER A 216 -10.11 -13.34 -3.51
C SER A 216 -10.37 -12.22 -4.51
N GLU A 217 -9.76 -12.32 -5.69
CA GLU A 217 -10.10 -11.46 -6.81
C GLU A 217 -11.57 -11.66 -7.24
N THR A 218 -12.24 -10.57 -7.55
CA THR A 218 -13.61 -10.57 -8.04
C THR A 218 -13.59 -10.72 -9.57
N THR A 219 -13.72 -11.96 -10.07
CA THR A 219 -13.81 -12.25 -11.51
C THR A 219 -15.24 -12.58 -11.94
N GLU A 220 -15.50 -12.67 -13.25
CA GLU A 220 -16.79 -13.13 -13.77
C GLU A 220 -17.12 -14.55 -13.26
N GLU A 221 -16.13 -15.44 -13.19
CA GLU A 221 -16.31 -16.80 -12.68
C GLU A 221 -16.62 -16.81 -11.18
N PHE A 222 -15.99 -15.92 -10.41
CA PHE A 222 -16.31 -15.74 -8.99
C PHE A 222 -17.78 -15.32 -8.83
N TYR A 223 -18.22 -14.30 -9.56
CA TYR A 223 -19.62 -13.85 -9.53
C TYR A 223 -20.60 -14.94 -9.95
N ALA A 224 -20.28 -15.68 -11.03
CA ALA A 224 -21.09 -16.81 -11.46
C ALA A 224 -21.20 -17.88 -10.35
N CYS A 225 -20.11 -18.20 -9.66
CA CYS A 225 -20.11 -19.12 -8.52
C CYS A 225 -21.06 -18.65 -7.42
N VAL A 226 -20.95 -17.38 -7.00
CA VAL A 226 -21.79 -16.81 -5.95
C VAL A 226 -23.26 -16.82 -6.34
N ASN A 227 -23.59 -16.34 -7.55
CA ASN A 227 -24.97 -16.29 -8.05
C ASN A 227 -25.61 -17.67 -8.18
N GLU A 228 -24.85 -18.68 -8.59
CA GLU A 228 -25.36 -20.04 -8.75
C GLU A 228 -25.57 -20.79 -7.42
N ASN A 229 -24.75 -20.49 -6.40
CA ASN A 229 -24.70 -21.28 -5.17
C ASN A 229 -25.26 -20.58 -3.92
N PHE A 230 -25.27 -19.25 -3.89
CA PHE A 230 -25.60 -18.47 -2.69
C PHE A 230 -26.72 -17.46 -2.92
N GLY A 231 -26.68 -16.68 -3.99
CA GLY A 231 -27.63 -15.60 -4.23
C GLY A 231 -26.97 -14.43 -4.95
N ASN A 232 -27.70 -13.32 -5.12
CA ASN A 232 -27.20 -12.15 -5.81
C ASN A 232 -26.76 -11.07 -4.80
N PRO A 233 -25.45 -10.93 -4.52
CA PRO A 233 -25.00 -9.99 -3.50
C PRO A 233 -25.29 -8.55 -3.93
N LYS A 234 -25.82 -7.76 -3.00
CA LYS A 234 -26.07 -6.33 -3.21
C LYS A 234 -24.99 -5.44 -2.62
N VAL A 235 -24.12 -6.01 -1.81
CA VAL A 235 -22.90 -5.41 -1.31
C VAL A 235 -21.79 -6.43 -1.49
N VAL A 236 -20.65 -5.98 -2.03
CA VAL A 236 -19.43 -6.78 -2.11
C VAL A 236 -18.30 -6.02 -1.44
N ALA A 237 -17.86 -6.50 -0.28
CA ALA A 237 -16.76 -5.90 0.44
C ALA A 237 -15.41 -6.43 -0.04
N ARG A 238 -14.47 -5.52 -0.28
CA ARG A 238 -13.16 -5.82 -0.87
C ARG A 238 -12.05 -4.98 -0.25
N TYR A 239 -10.85 -5.56 -0.25
CA TYR A 239 -9.65 -4.97 0.34
C TYR A 239 -9.04 -3.93 -0.59
N LEU A 240 -8.71 -2.75 -0.05
CA LEU A 240 -8.04 -1.68 -0.77
C LEU A 240 -6.63 -2.08 -1.22
N GLY A 241 -5.88 -2.72 -0.33
CA GLY A 241 -4.49 -3.12 -0.55
C GLY A 241 -4.33 -4.60 -0.85
N HIS A 242 -3.23 -4.95 -1.53
CA HIS A 242 -2.82 -6.35 -1.69
C HIS A 242 -1.90 -6.76 -0.54
N ASN A 243 -2.30 -7.80 0.19
CA ASN A 243 -1.47 -8.45 1.19
C ASN A 243 -1.14 -9.87 0.73
N GLU A 244 0.15 -10.15 0.52
CA GLU A 244 0.61 -11.44 -0.04
C GLU A 244 0.11 -12.62 0.81
N GLY A 245 -0.65 -13.51 0.19
CA GLY A 245 -1.21 -14.70 0.84
C GLY A 245 -2.37 -14.43 1.80
N VAL A 246 -2.83 -13.17 1.91
CA VAL A 246 -3.94 -12.77 2.80
C VAL A 246 -5.10 -12.21 1.98
N SER A 247 -4.88 -11.19 1.15
CA SER A 247 -5.95 -10.54 0.39
C SER A 247 -5.47 -10.02 -0.97
N ALA A 248 -6.30 -10.18 -2.00
CA ALA A 248 -6.15 -9.48 -3.27
C ALA A 248 -6.68 -8.05 -3.13
N GLY A 249 -5.87 -7.06 -3.54
CA GLY A 249 -6.28 -5.66 -3.59
C GLY A 249 -7.31 -5.42 -4.70
N LEU A 250 -8.25 -4.53 -4.44
CA LEU A 250 -9.28 -4.13 -5.38
C LEU A 250 -8.68 -3.36 -6.56
N THR A 251 -9.27 -3.53 -7.74
CA THR A 251 -8.88 -2.80 -8.96
C THR A 251 -10.08 -2.13 -9.61
N SER A 252 -9.86 -1.10 -10.43
CA SER A 252 -10.94 -0.41 -11.14
C SER A 252 -11.78 -1.36 -12.01
N ALA A 253 -11.16 -2.35 -12.67
CA ALA A 253 -11.90 -3.33 -13.46
C ALA A 253 -12.81 -4.23 -12.61
N GLN A 254 -12.39 -4.55 -11.38
CA GLN A 254 -13.22 -5.30 -10.44
C GLN A 254 -14.37 -4.43 -9.89
N ILE A 255 -14.12 -3.14 -9.66
CA ILE A 255 -15.16 -2.17 -9.28
C ILE A 255 -16.22 -2.09 -10.38
N ASP A 256 -15.80 -1.89 -11.64
CA ASP A 256 -16.70 -1.86 -12.80
C ASP A 256 -17.53 -3.16 -12.88
N LEU A 257 -16.89 -4.32 -12.72
CA LEU A 257 -17.58 -5.62 -12.71
C LEU A 257 -18.58 -5.74 -11.56
N ILE A 258 -18.25 -5.25 -10.36
CA ILE A 258 -19.16 -5.26 -9.21
C ILE A 258 -20.39 -4.40 -9.51
N HIS A 259 -20.18 -3.19 -10.03
CA HIS A 259 -21.25 -2.25 -10.38
C HIS A 259 -22.12 -2.76 -11.53
N GLU A 260 -21.54 -3.38 -12.55
CA GLU A 260 -22.26 -4.04 -13.65
C GLU A 260 -23.19 -5.17 -13.18
N ASN A 261 -22.96 -5.71 -11.98
CA ASN A 261 -23.81 -6.73 -11.34
C ASN A 261 -24.80 -6.14 -10.31
N ASP A 262 -25.07 -4.83 -10.36
CA ASP A 262 -26.00 -4.11 -9.49
C ASP A 262 -25.69 -4.30 -7.99
N ALA A 263 -24.40 -4.21 -7.63
CA ALA A 263 -23.91 -4.32 -6.25
C ALA A 263 -23.04 -3.13 -5.87
N ASP A 264 -23.14 -2.68 -4.62
CA ASP A 264 -22.30 -1.63 -4.06
C ASP A 264 -20.98 -2.20 -3.54
N VAL A 265 -19.91 -1.40 -3.55
CA VAL A 265 -18.60 -1.78 -2.98
C VAL A 265 -18.45 -1.26 -1.55
N LEU A 266 -18.08 -2.14 -0.62
CA LEU A 266 -17.61 -1.79 0.74
C LEU A 266 -16.08 -1.91 0.79
N LEU A 267 -15.39 -0.92 1.34
CA LEU A 267 -13.93 -0.85 1.33
C LEU A 267 -13.32 -1.29 2.66
N ILE A 268 -12.33 -2.18 2.58
CA ILE A 268 -11.63 -2.75 3.74
C ILE A 268 -10.15 -2.35 3.70
N HIS A 269 -9.62 -1.86 4.82
CA HIS A 269 -8.20 -1.65 5.01
C HIS A 269 -7.65 -2.66 6.02
N ASN A 270 -6.76 -3.54 5.56
CA ASN A 270 -6.12 -4.58 6.38
C ASN A 270 -4.59 -4.54 6.32
N GLY A 271 -4.01 -3.35 6.08
CA GLY A 271 -2.56 -3.17 5.95
C GLY A 271 -1.74 -3.35 7.24
N PHE A 272 -2.39 -3.70 8.35
CA PHE A 272 -1.81 -3.73 9.69
C PHE A 272 -2.18 -5.00 10.46
N ASN A 273 -1.42 -5.26 11.53
CA ASN A 273 -1.68 -6.34 12.48
C ASN A 273 -1.51 -5.91 13.95
N ASP A 274 -1.38 -4.61 14.17
CA ASP A 274 -1.26 -3.95 15.46
C ASP A 274 -2.16 -2.72 15.41
N ALA A 275 -3.22 -2.74 16.20
CA ALA A 275 -4.19 -1.66 16.32
C ALA A 275 -3.99 -0.87 17.62
N THR A 276 -2.74 -0.61 18.01
CA THR A 276 -2.40 0.19 19.20
C THR A 276 -1.70 1.49 18.86
N GLY A 277 -1.97 2.53 19.67
CA GLY A 277 -1.33 3.84 19.58
C GLY A 277 -1.99 4.80 18.59
N TYR A 278 -2.11 6.06 19.01
CA TYR A 278 -2.74 7.12 18.23
C TYR A 278 -2.05 7.38 16.88
N ASP A 279 -0.73 7.57 16.89
CA ASP A 279 0.02 7.85 15.66
C ASP A 279 -0.08 6.68 14.66
N ASN A 280 -0.21 5.45 15.15
CA ASN A 280 -0.42 4.27 14.32
C ASN A 280 -1.81 4.31 13.67
N GLY A 281 -2.88 4.58 14.44
CA GLY A 281 -4.23 4.75 13.89
C GLY A 281 -4.31 5.83 12.82
N VAL A 282 -3.62 6.97 13.04
CA VAL A 282 -3.50 8.04 12.03
C VAL A 282 -2.76 7.56 10.78
N ASN A 283 -1.67 6.81 10.91
CA ASN A 283 -0.90 6.33 9.77
C ASN A 283 -1.69 5.30 8.94
N GLU A 284 -2.40 4.38 9.59
CA GLU A 284 -3.24 3.41 8.91
C GLU A 284 -4.41 4.08 8.18
N ALA A 285 -5.05 5.08 8.80
CA ALA A 285 -6.07 5.88 8.13
C ALA A 285 -5.51 6.61 6.90
N LYS A 286 -4.31 7.20 6.99
CA LYS A 286 -3.66 7.85 5.84
C LYS A 286 -3.40 6.90 4.70
N GLU A 287 -2.93 5.68 4.98
CA GLU A 287 -2.71 4.67 3.95
C GLU A 287 -4.02 4.25 3.30
N ALA A 288 -5.06 4.00 4.10
CA ALA A 288 -6.40 3.67 3.60
C ALA A 288 -6.97 4.78 2.69
N ILE A 289 -6.88 6.04 3.13
CA ILE A 289 -7.28 7.23 2.38
C ILE A 289 -6.50 7.34 1.07
N TYR A 290 -5.19 7.09 1.10
CA TYR A 290 -4.33 7.11 -0.08
C TYR A 290 -4.78 6.06 -1.11
N LEU A 291 -4.92 4.80 -0.70
CA LEU A 291 -5.35 3.70 -1.58
C LEU A 291 -6.74 3.95 -2.17
N ALA A 292 -7.68 4.45 -1.37
CA ALA A 292 -9.01 4.81 -1.84
C ALA A 292 -8.97 5.95 -2.87
N ASN A 293 -8.13 6.97 -2.66
CA ASN A 293 -7.97 8.05 -3.63
C ASN A 293 -7.35 7.56 -4.94
N GLU A 294 -6.37 6.66 -4.90
CA GLU A 294 -5.76 6.08 -6.10
C GLU A 294 -6.77 5.29 -6.94
N LEU A 295 -7.75 4.64 -6.30
CA LEU A 295 -8.86 3.96 -6.97
C LEU A 295 -9.92 4.93 -7.52
N GLY A 296 -9.90 6.20 -7.09
CA GLY A 296 -10.92 7.18 -7.44
C GLY A 296 -12.19 7.07 -6.60
N THR A 297 -12.10 6.53 -5.38
CA THR A 297 -13.26 6.37 -4.49
C THR A 297 -13.96 7.72 -4.27
N PRO A 298 -15.31 7.76 -4.43
CA PRO A 298 -16.11 8.95 -4.17
C PRO A 298 -16.04 9.44 -2.72
N ASP A 299 -16.36 10.71 -2.54
CA ASP A 299 -16.51 11.32 -1.22
C ASP A 299 -17.71 10.69 -0.48
N GLY A 300 -17.63 10.61 0.86
CA GLY A 300 -18.66 10.03 1.71
C GLY A 300 -18.64 8.50 1.81
N VAL A 301 -17.78 7.81 1.05
CA VAL A 301 -17.62 6.35 1.18
C VAL A 301 -16.87 6.03 2.48
N ALA A 302 -17.37 5.06 3.23
CA ALA A 302 -16.72 4.56 4.44
C ALA A 302 -15.58 3.60 4.10
N ILE A 303 -14.51 3.65 4.88
CA ILE A 303 -13.43 2.65 4.85
C ILE A 303 -13.36 1.96 6.21
N PHE A 304 -13.36 0.64 6.20
CA PHE A 304 -13.37 -0.19 7.40
C PHE A 304 -11.96 -0.64 7.76
N ALA A 305 -11.44 -0.22 8.91
CA ALA A 305 -10.23 -0.80 9.50
C ALA A 305 -10.52 -2.24 9.94
N ASP A 306 -9.74 -3.19 9.43
CA ASP A 306 -9.87 -4.62 9.72
C ASP A 306 -9.12 -4.99 11.01
N ILE A 307 -9.83 -5.06 12.13
CA ILE A 307 -9.26 -5.40 13.43
C ILE A 307 -9.58 -6.86 13.77
N GLU A 308 -8.66 -7.73 13.36
CA GLU A 308 -8.75 -9.17 13.62
C GLU A 308 -8.68 -9.51 15.13
N PRO A 309 -9.31 -10.61 15.59
CA PRO A 309 -9.38 -10.96 17.01
C PRO A 309 -8.05 -11.18 17.73
N THR A 310 -6.97 -11.36 16.98
CA THR A 310 -5.62 -11.58 17.53
C THR A 310 -4.77 -10.32 17.57
N TYR A 311 -5.24 -9.22 16.98
CA TYR A 311 -4.49 -7.97 16.95
C TYR A 311 -4.59 -7.29 18.32
N PRO A 312 -3.49 -6.77 18.87
CA PRO A 312 -3.58 -5.89 20.02
C PRO A 312 -4.35 -4.63 19.62
N VAL A 313 -5.25 -4.15 20.48
CA VAL A 313 -6.06 -2.96 20.19
C VAL A 313 -6.18 -2.04 21.40
N ASP A 314 -6.00 -0.73 21.22
CA ASP A 314 -6.21 0.27 22.26
C ASP A 314 -7.06 1.47 21.79
N ALA A 315 -7.54 2.25 22.77
CA ALA A 315 -8.47 3.35 22.47
C ALA A 315 -7.78 4.45 21.67
N ALA A 316 -6.47 4.62 21.86
CA ALA A 316 -5.68 5.62 21.18
C ALA A 316 -5.64 5.35 19.66
N PHE A 317 -5.51 4.10 19.23
CA PHE A 317 -5.59 3.75 17.81
C PHE A 317 -6.94 4.11 17.21
N ILE A 318 -8.05 3.74 17.87
CA ILE A 318 -9.41 4.06 17.39
C ILE A 318 -9.59 5.58 17.29
N GLU A 319 -9.10 6.34 18.26
CA GLU A 319 -9.09 7.82 18.22
C GLU A 319 -8.29 8.36 17.04
N GLY A 320 -7.09 7.82 16.79
CA GLY A 320 -6.23 8.25 15.68
C GLY A 320 -6.83 7.94 14.31
N TRP A 321 -7.38 6.74 14.16
CA TRP A 321 -8.12 6.33 12.96
C TRP A 321 -9.31 7.26 12.71
N TYR A 322 -10.14 7.48 13.73
CA TYR A 322 -11.30 8.36 13.64
C TYR A 322 -10.91 9.80 13.27
N ASP A 323 -9.91 10.37 13.93
CA ASP A 323 -9.51 11.77 13.73
C ASP A 323 -9.06 12.04 12.30
N GLU A 324 -8.25 11.14 11.74
CA GLU A 324 -7.75 11.27 10.38
C GLU A 324 -8.86 11.03 9.35
N MET A 325 -9.70 10.00 9.53
CA MET A 325 -10.84 9.74 8.65
C MET A 325 -11.83 10.91 8.65
N ASN A 326 -12.20 11.42 9.82
CA ASN A 326 -13.10 12.57 9.98
C ASN A 326 -12.51 13.89 9.43
N ALA A 327 -11.19 14.00 9.33
CA ALA A 327 -10.53 15.14 8.66
C ALA A 327 -10.46 14.98 7.13
N SER A 328 -10.76 13.78 6.62
CA SER A 328 -10.75 13.43 5.21
C SER A 328 -12.13 13.60 4.56
N LYS A 329 -12.28 13.10 3.33
CA LYS A 329 -13.54 13.04 2.59
C LYS A 329 -14.29 11.71 2.77
N PHE A 330 -13.71 10.77 3.50
CA PHE A 330 -14.23 9.42 3.73
C PHE A 330 -14.78 9.28 5.14
N GLU A 331 -15.66 8.31 5.34
CA GLU A 331 -16.30 8.05 6.63
C GLU A 331 -15.55 6.96 7.43
N PRO A 332 -15.43 7.07 8.76
CA PRO A 332 -14.74 6.07 9.57
C PRO A 332 -15.59 4.81 9.71
N GLY A 333 -15.03 3.66 9.31
CA GLY A 333 -15.58 2.33 9.58
C GLY A 333 -14.59 1.47 10.40
N ILE A 334 -15.12 0.53 11.18
CA ILE A 334 -14.32 -0.50 11.87
C ILE A 334 -15.00 -1.86 11.68
N TYR A 335 -14.21 -2.83 11.23
CA TYR A 335 -14.56 -4.24 11.21
C TYR A 335 -13.87 -4.99 12.35
N GLY A 336 -14.56 -5.97 12.93
CA GLY A 336 -13.97 -6.87 13.92
C GLY A 336 -15.00 -7.63 14.74
N VAL A 337 -14.54 -8.41 15.72
CA VAL A 337 -15.44 -9.20 16.60
C VAL A 337 -15.93 -8.34 17.76
N PHE A 338 -17.15 -7.81 17.65
CA PHE A 338 -17.79 -7.01 18.71
C PHE A 338 -18.70 -7.83 19.64
N ASP A 339 -18.28 -9.04 20.03
CA ASP A 339 -18.96 -9.84 21.06
C ASP A 339 -18.96 -9.11 22.41
N SER A 340 -20.02 -9.32 23.20
CA SER A 340 -20.20 -8.70 24.51
C SER A 340 -19.03 -9.02 25.44
N GLY A 341 -18.24 -7.98 25.75
CA GLY A 341 -17.09 -8.08 26.65
C GLY A 341 -15.77 -8.41 25.95
N SER A 342 -15.75 -8.50 24.61
CA SER A 342 -14.53 -8.53 23.81
C SER A 342 -13.63 -7.32 24.11
N GLU A 343 -12.33 -7.49 23.89
CA GLU A 343 -11.35 -6.41 24.03
C GLU A 343 -11.71 -5.22 23.12
N LEU A 344 -12.10 -5.50 21.88
CA LEU A 344 -12.51 -4.49 20.91
C LEU A 344 -13.74 -3.69 21.38
N VAL A 345 -14.77 -4.32 21.96
CA VAL A 345 -15.93 -3.59 22.54
C VAL A 345 -15.49 -2.68 23.68
N ASN A 346 -14.65 -3.17 24.60
CA ASN A 346 -14.17 -2.36 25.73
C ASN A 346 -13.35 -1.16 25.23
N THR A 347 -12.47 -1.40 24.26
CA THR A 347 -11.60 -0.40 23.67
C THR A 347 -12.37 0.64 22.86
N PHE A 348 -13.36 0.23 22.06
CA PHE A 348 -14.24 1.15 21.35
C PHE A 348 -15.06 2.02 22.31
N ASN A 349 -15.62 1.42 23.36
CA ASN A 349 -16.36 2.17 24.37
C ASN A 349 -15.45 3.16 25.11
N GLN A 350 -14.20 2.79 25.40
CA GLN A 350 -13.24 3.71 26.01
C GLN A 350 -12.90 4.89 25.07
N ALA A 351 -12.68 4.63 23.78
CA ALA A 351 -12.47 5.68 22.79
C ALA A 351 -13.70 6.60 22.71
N ALA A 352 -14.91 6.04 22.70
CA ALA A 352 -16.16 6.79 22.73
C ALA A 352 -16.37 7.60 24.02
N GLU A 353 -15.91 7.11 25.18
CA GLU A 353 -15.91 7.86 26.44
C GLU A 353 -14.97 9.07 26.38
N ASN A 354 -13.83 8.93 25.70
CA ASN A 354 -12.87 10.02 25.48
C ASN A 354 -13.40 11.03 24.44
N LYS A 355 -14.09 10.54 23.40
CA LYS A 355 -14.60 11.31 22.28
C LYS A 355 -15.93 10.72 21.77
N GLN A 356 -17.05 11.30 22.21
CA GLN A 356 -18.40 10.79 21.92
C GLN A 356 -18.69 10.67 20.42
N GLU A 357 -18.11 11.55 19.60
CA GLU A 357 -18.27 11.54 18.15
C GLU A 357 -17.80 10.23 17.49
N ILE A 358 -16.90 9.48 18.12
CA ILE A 358 -16.49 8.15 17.65
C ILE A 358 -17.70 7.21 17.62
N LYS A 359 -18.52 7.21 18.67
CA LYS A 359 -19.71 6.36 18.72
C LYS A 359 -20.80 6.82 17.76
N ASP A 360 -20.93 8.14 17.59
CA ASP A 360 -22.01 8.74 16.82
C ASP A 360 -21.77 8.67 15.30
N ASN A 361 -20.51 8.59 14.87
CA ASN A 361 -20.13 8.69 13.46
C ASN A 361 -19.32 7.50 12.91
N THR A 362 -18.86 6.56 13.74
CA THR A 362 -18.10 5.39 13.25
C THR A 362 -19.03 4.23 12.91
N PHE A 363 -19.01 3.79 11.65
CA PHE A 363 -19.75 2.62 11.19
C PHE A 363 -19.10 1.33 11.70
N ILE A 364 -19.91 0.44 12.27
CA ILE A 364 -19.46 -0.85 12.78
C ILE A 364 -19.94 -1.96 11.87
N TRP A 365 -18.99 -2.79 11.43
CA TRP A 365 -19.23 -4.07 10.78
C TRP A 365 -18.73 -5.18 11.71
N SER A 366 -19.66 -5.86 12.37
CA SER A 366 -19.30 -6.85 13.39
C SER A 366 -19.25 -8.26 12.79
N ALA A 367 -18.25 -9.04 13.19
CA ALA A 367 -18.18 -10.49 12.94
C ALA A 367 -18.82 -11.34 14.06
N SER A 368 -19.71 -10.74 14.86
CA SER A 368 -20.43 -11.41 15.95
C SER A 368 -21.93 -11.16 15.90
N PRO A 369 -22.78 -12.17 16.17
CA PRO A 369 -22.41 -13.58 16.36
C PRO A 369 -22.10 -14.26 15.02
N SER A 370 -21.15 -15.20 15.00
CA SER A 370 -20.93 -16.07 13.84
C SER A 370 -21.86 -17.28 13.93
N ILE A 371 -22.85 -17.36 13.04
CA ILE A 371 -23.87 -18.41 13.02
C ILE A 371 -23.67 -19.41 11.87
N GLY A 372 -22.82 -19.08 10.91
CA GLY A 372 -22.47 -19.91 9.76
C GLY A 372 -23.00 -19.37 8.43
N VAL A 373 -22.32 -19.78 7.36
CA VAL A 373 -22.63 -19.41 5.98
C VAL A 373 -24.03 -19.89 5.57
N SER A 374 -24.76 -19.05 4.85
CA SER A 374 -26.03 -19.42 4.21
C SER A 374 -26.20 -18.75 2.85
N THR A 375 -27.19 -19.22 2.09
CA THR A 375 -27.66 -18.53 0.88
C THR A 375 -28.44 -17.28 1.25
N GLU A 376 -28.61 -16.34 0.32
CA GLU A 376 -29.45 -15.15 0.46
C GLU A 376 -30.86 -15.48 0.96
N GLU A 377 -31.50 -16.50 0.35
CA GLU A 377 -32.86 -16.95 0.73
C GLU A 377 -32.94 -17.50 2.16
N ASN A 378 -31.82 -18.02 2.69
CA ASN A 378 -31.73 -18.59 4.03
C ASN A 378 -30.86 -17.73 4.96
N ALA A 379 -30.69 -16.45 4.66
CA ALA A 379 -30.03 -15.51 5.55
C ALA A 379 -30.79 -15.43 6.90
N PRO A 380 -30.06 -15.27 8.02
CA PRO A 380 -30.71 -15.11 9.33
C PRO A 380 -31.47 -13.80 9.44
N ASP A 381 -32.30 -13.69 10.48
CA ASP A 381 -32.76 -12.37 10.93
C ASP A 381 -31.56 -11.58 11.47
N PHE A 382 -31.47 -10.29 11.11
CA PHE A 382 -30.39 -9.41 11.56
C PHE A 382 -30.36 -9.30 13.10
N ASN A 383 -29.29 -9.80 13.72
CA ASN A 383 -29.12 -9.80 15.16
C ASN A 383 -27.63 -9.71 15.51
N VAL A 384 -27.02 -8.58 15.15
CA VAL A 384 -25.60 -8.28 15.33
C VAL A 384 -25.26 -7.95 16.79
N ASP A 385 -24.11 -8.42 17.25
CA ASP A 385 -23.50 -7.96 18.51
C ASP A 385 -22.62 -6.74 18.24
N ALA A 386 -22.88 -5.65 18.96
CA ALA A 386 -22.12 -4.41 18.87
C ALA A 386 -22.30 -3.55 20.13
N PRO A 387 -21.44 -2.54 20.35
CA PRO A 387 -21.63 -1.56 21.42
C PRO A 387 -23.00 -0.89 21.35
N GLU A 388 -23.72 -0.81 22.47
CA GLU A 388 -25.08 -0.27 22.49
C GLU A 388 -25.13 1.16 21.94
N GLY A 389 -25.96 1.41 20.93
CA GLY A 389 -26.14 2.73 20.32
C GLY A 389 -25.00 3.18 19.41
N SER A 390 -24.15 2.27 18.93
CA SER A 390 -23.24 2.53 17.81
C SER A 390 -23.97 2.38 16.46
N LEU A 391 -23.31 2.80 15.37
CA LEU A 391 -23.77 2.60 14.00
C LEU A 391 -23.45 1.18 13.50
N ALA A 392 -23.96 0.16 14.21
CA ALA A 392 -23.77 -1.26 13.88
C ALA A 392 -24.63 -1.69 12.68
N TYR A 393 -24.21 -1.28 11.49
CA TYR A 393 -24.96 -1.47 10.26
C TYR A 393 -24.44 -2.60 9.38
N GLY A 394 -23.30 -3.21 9.73
CA GLY A 394 -22.82 -4.42 9.06
C GLY A 394 -22.72 -5.61 10.02
N TRP A 395 -23.03 -6.79 9.52
CA TRP A 395 -22.87 -8.05 10.24
C TRP A 395 -22.33 -9.15 9.32
N GLN A 396 -21.11 -9.61 9.58
CA GLN A 396 -20.58 -10.86 9.04
C GLN A 396 -21.06 -12.01 9.91
N TYR A 397 -22.00 -12.79 9.38
CA TYR A 397 -22.66 -13.85 10.13
C TYR A 397 -22.13 -15.25 9.79
N GLY A 398 -21.39 -15.39 8.69
CA GLY A 398 -20.80 -16.64 8.25
C GLY A 398 -19.44 -16.41 7.58
N ILE A 399 -18.49 -17.29 7.86
CA ILE A 399 -17.10 -17.23 7.38
C ILE A 399 -16.74 -18.49 6.58
N ASP A 400 -15.83 -18.34 5.62
CA ASP A 400 -15.15 -19.40 4.86
C ASP A 400 -16.09 -20.37 4.13
N ALA A 401 -16.94 -19.84 3.24
CA ALA A 401 -17.75 -20.68 2.37
C ALA A 401 -16.88 -21.51 1.41
N GLU A 402 -16.78 -22.83 1.66
CA GLU A 402 -15.91 -23.74 0.88
C GLU A 402 -16.16 -23.72 -0.64
N THR A 403 -17.38 -23.36 -1.07
CA THR A 403 -17.79 -23.46 -2.49
C THR A 403 -17.25 -22.30 -3.33
N CYS A 404 -17.30 -21.06 -2.84
CA CYS A 404 -16.91 -19.86 -3.60
C CYS A 404 -15.89 -18.95 -2.90
N ASN A 405 -15.36 -19.37 -1.74
CA ASN A 405 -14.41 -18.58 -0.93
C ASN A 405 -14.93 -17.18 -0.60
N ILE A 406 -16.10 -17.15 0.03
CA ILE A 406 -16.78 -15.93 0.48
C ILE A 406 -17.17 -16.05 1.94
N ASP A 407 -17.34 -14.89 2.54
CA ASP A 407 -18.04 -14.71 3.80
C ASP A 407 -19.42 -14.09 3.52
N THR A 408 -20.39 -14.38 4.37
CA THR A 408 -21.79 -13.97 4.15
C THR A 408 -22.21 -12.92 5.16
N ASN A 409 -22.82 -11.85 4.65
CA ASN A 409 -23.08 -10.64 5.38
C ASN A 409 -24.53 -10.17 5.25
N LEU A 410 -24.99 -9.46 6.28
CA LEU A 410 -26.18 -8.63 6.23
C LEU A 410 -25.83 -7.19 6.58
N PHE A 411 -26.42 -6.26 5.84
CA PHE A 411 -26.22 -4.82 6.05
C PHE A 411 -27.55 -4.12 6.25
N ASP A 412 -27.65 -3.24 7.26
CA ASP A 412 -28.78 -2.30 7.33
C ASP A 412 -28.69 -1.38 6.11
N SER A 413 -29.82 -1.18 5.41
CA SER A 413 -29.96 -0.28 4.27
C SER A 413 -29.35 1.11 4.48
N LYS A 414 -29.29 1.61 5.73
CA LYS A 414 -28.63 2.89 6.07
C LYS A 414 -27.13 2.88 5.79
N LEU A 415 -26.46 1.73 5.85
CA LEU A 415 -25.06 1.64 5.50
C LEU A 415 -24.83 1.98 4.03
N THR A 416 -25.83 1.74 3.17
CA THR A 416 -25.66 1.95 1.74
C THR A 416 -25.38 3.41 1.38
N ASP A 417 -25.73 4.37 2.24
CA ASP A 417 -25.42 5.79 2.03
C ASP A 417 -23.90 6.08 2.02
N VAL A 418 -23.10 5.18 2.59
CA VAL A 418 -21.63 5.30 2.68
C VAL A 418 -20.89 4.19 1.93
N LEU A 419 -21.55 3.53 0.98
CA LEU A 419 -20.92 2.55 0.09
C LEU A 419 -20.61 3.18 -1.27
N TRP A 420 -19.62 2.63 -1.98
CA TRP A 420 -19.32 3.06 -3.34
C TRP A 420 -20.34 2.47 -4.32
N LYS A 421 -21.29 3.32 -4.68
CA LYS A 421 -22.44 3.01 -5.54
C LYS A 421 -22.09 2.61 -6.96
N ALA A 422 -22.87 1.67 -7.48
CA ALA A 422 -22.98 1.33 -8.90
C ALA A 422 -23.55 2.45 -9.78
#